data_AF-A0A2D1SV89-F1
#
_entry.id   AF-A0A2D1SV89-F1
#
_cell.length_a   1.000
_cell.length_b   1.000
_cell.length_c   1.000
_cell.angle_alpha   90.00
_cell.angle_beta   90.00
_cell.angle_gamma   90.00
#
_symmetry.space_group_name_H-M   'P 1'
#
loop_
_entity.id
_entity.type
_entity.pdbx_description
1 polymer ?
#
loop_
_entity_poly.entity_id
_entity_poly.type
_entity_poly.pdbx_seq_one_letter_code
_entity_poly.pdbx_strand_id
1 'polypeptide(L)'
;MDIIKLTIMPIIVALIATAIFMKIYKNKEKVDHGFAFNYFKLSYRRKMIRTLYSFLVLMVAFVILYAASPLRFRYLLFLLLFSVIGFIIQFLYNYKMWKQEQNTPPV
;
A
#
# COMPACT_ATOMS: atom_id res chain seq x y z
N MET A 1 8.06 1.08 28.11
CA MET A 1 8.78 0.18 27.17
C MET A 1 7.82 -0.66 26.32
N ASP A 2 6.59 -0.89 26.76
CA ASP A 2 5.66 -1.81 26.09
C ASP A 2 4.99 -1.24 24.83
N ILE A 3 4.74 0.08 24.79
CA ILE A 3 4.16 0.74 23.60
C ILE A 3 5.11 0.68 22.39
N ILE A 4 6.42 0.77 22.64
CA ILE A 4 7.45 0.64 21.59
C ILE A 4 7.47 -0.79 21.07
N LYS A 5 7.40 -1.80 21.95
CA LYS A 5 7.32 -3.20 21.53
C LYS A 5 6.01 -3.49 20.78
N LEU A 6 4.88 -2.98 21.27
CA LEU A 6 3.55 -3.14 20.66
C LEU A 6 3.47 -2.56 19.25
N THR A 7 4.21 -1.48 18.96
CA THR A 7 4.23 -0.86 17.63
C THR A 7 5.32 -1.41 16.71
N ILE A 8 6.51 -1.72 17.22
CA ILE A 8 7.63 -2.21 16.40
C ILE A 8 7.41 -3.66 15.93
N MET A 9 6.91 -4.55 16.80
CA MET A 9 6.70 -5.96 16.45
C MET A 9 5.79 -6.14 15.20
N PRO A 10 4.59 -5.53 15.12
CA PRO A 10 3.74 -5.66 13.94
C PRO A 10 4.37 -5.05 12.68
N ILE A 11 5.17 -3.98 12.80
CA ILE A 11 5.91 -3.41 11.67
C ILE A 11 6.93 -4.42 11.14
N ILE A 12 7.73 -5.03 12.03
CA ILE A 12 8.71 -6.05 11.64
C ILE A 12 8.03 -7.24 10.96
N VAL A 13 6.94 -7.75 11.54
CA VAL A 13 6.18 -8.87 10.97
C VAL A 13 5.64 -8.50 9.58
N ALA A 14 5.08 -7.30 9.41
CA ALA A 14 4.59 -6.82 8.12
C ALA A 14 5.71 -6.73 7.07
N LEU A 15 6.90 -6.25 7.45
CA LEU A 15 8.06 -6.18 6.56
C LEU A 15 8.55 -7.57 6.12
N ILE A 16 8.64 -8.51 7.07
CA ILE A 16 9.05 -9.90 6.79
C ILE A 16 8.02 -10.56 5.84
N ALA A 17 6.73 -10.45 6.15
CA ALA A 17 5.67 -10.99 5.30
C ALA A 17 5.73 -10.40 3.88
N THR A 18 5.93 -9.08 3.78
CA THR A 18 6.08 -8.38 2.50
C THR A 18 7.25 -8.91 1.69
N ALA A 19 8.42 -9.12 2.33
CA ALA A 19 9.60 -9.66 1.67
C ALA A 19 9.39 -11.10 1.17
N ILE A 20 8.77 -11.96 1.99
CA ILE A 20 8.44 -13.35 1.63
C ILE A 20 7.51 -13.36 0.41
N PHE A 21 6.42 -12.59 0.44
CA PHE A 21 5.49 -12.54 -0.68
C PHE A 21 6.13 -11.96 -1.93
N MET A 22 6.98 -10.94 -1.81
CA MET A 22 7.71 -10.38 -2.95
C MET A 22 8.57 -11.45 -3.63
N LYS A 23 9.25 -12.31 -2.86
CA LYS A 23 10.08 -13.40 -3.41
C LYS A 23 9.24 -14.49 -4.08
N ILE A 24 8.13 -14.89 -3.46
CA ILE A 24 7.25 -15.96 -3.99
C ILE A 24 6.59 -15.54 -5.32
N TYR A 25 6.21 -14.27 -5.47
CA TYR A 25 5.42 -13.78 -6.60
C TYR A 25 6.22 -13.00 -7.66
N LYS A 26 7.54 -12.83 -7.49
CA LYS A 26 8.39 -12.06 -8.42
C LYS A 26 8.30 -12.52 -9.88
N ASN A 27 8.33 -13.84 -10.10
CA ASN A 27 8.37 -14.46 -11.43
C ASN A 27 7.05 -15.15 -11.80
N LYS A 28 5.98 -14.90 -11.05
CA LYS A 28 4.66 -15.46 -11.36
C LYS A 28 3.91 -14.54 -12.29
N GLU A 29 3.13 -15.11 -13.19
CA GLU A 29 2.24 -14.34 -14.05
C GLU A 29 1.31 -13.46 -13.23
N LYS A 30 1.24 -12.19 -13.64
CA LYS A 30 0.40 -11.20 -13.01
C LYS A 30 -0.98 -11.23 -13.63
N VAL A 31 -1.98 -11.14 -12.77
CA VAL A 31 -3.37 -11.19 -13.19
C VAL A 31 -3.84 -9.75 -13.49
N ASP A 32 -4.24 -9.44 -14.73
CA ASP A 32 -4.87 -8.16 -15.10
C ASP A 32 -6.41 -8.20 -15.25
N HIS A 33 -7.00 -9.38 -15.51
CA HIS A 33 -8.45 -9.59 -15.53
C HIS A 33 -8.91 -10.72 -14.58
N GLY A 34 -10.17 -10.73 -14.15
CA GLY A 34 -10.70 -11.74 -13.20
C GLY A 34 -10.34 -11.50 -11.73
N PHE A 35 -10.80 -12.38 -10.84
CA PHE A 35 -10.61 -12.23 -9.39
C PHE A 35 -9.18 -12.61 -8.96
N ALA A 36 -8.54 -11.73 -8.19
CA ALA A 36 -7.25 -12.01 -7.56
C ALA A 36 -7.18 -11.33 -6.18
N PHE A 37 -7.21 -12.14 -5.13
CA PHE A 37 -7.17 -11.67 -3.74
C PHE A 37 -5.78 -11.16 -3.34
N ASN A 38 -4.72 -11.88 -3.74
CA ASN A 38 -3.36 -11.55 -3.32
C ASN A 38 -2.82 -10.29 -4.05
N TYR A 39 -2.45 -9.26 -3.28
CA TYR A 39 -1.85 -8.02 -3.78
C TYR A 39 -0.65 -8.28 -4.71
N PHE A 40 0.23 -9.21 -4.36
CA PHE A 40 1.49 -9.43 -5.08
C PHE A 40 1.29 -10.01 -6.48
N LYS A 41 0.23 -10.80 -6.68
CA LYS A 41 -0.13 -11.43 -7.97
C LYS A 41 -0.80 -10.48 -8.96
N LEU A 42 -1.13 -9.25 -8.57
CA LEU A 42 -1.81 -8.29 -9.45
C LEU A 42 -0.84 -7.56 -10.37
N SER A 43 -1.32 -7.24 -11.57
CA SER A 43 -0.67 -6.32 -12.51
C SER A 43 -0.42 -4.94 -11.88
N TYR A 44 0.57 -4.21 -12.37
CA TYR A 44 0.81 -2.85 -11.85
C TYR A 44 -0.35 -1.90 -12.15
N ARG A 45 -1.07 -2.10 -13.26
CA ARG A 45 -2.30 -1.36 -13.59
C ARG A 45 -3.36 -1.51 -12.49
N ARG A 46 -3.69 -2.74 -12.09
CA ARG A 46 -4.68 -2.97 -11.03
C ARG A 46 -4.21 -2.51 -9.66
N LYS A 47 -2.92 -2.65 -9.38
CA LYS A 47 -2.31 -2.07 -8.15
C LYS A 47 -2.50 -0.55 -8.12
N MET A 48 -2.28 0.15 -9.24
CA MET A 48 -2.50 1.60 -9.34
C MET A 48 -3.97 1.98 -9.09
N ILE A 49 -4.92 1.33 -9.78
CA ILE A 49 -6.36 1.59 -9.60
C ILE A 49 -6.78 1.36 -8.14
N ARG A 50 -6.36 0.24 -7.54
CA ARG A 50 -6.66 -0.06 -6.14
C ARG A 50 -6.01 0.95 -5.19
N THR A 51 -4.82 1.47 -5.49
CA THR A 51 -4.16 2.50 -4.68
C THR A 51 -5.07 3.75 -4.61
N LEU A 52 -5.70 4.13 -5.73
CA LEU A 52 -6.66 5.24 -5.79
C LEU A 52 -7.92 5.01 -4.93
N TYR A 53 -8.56 3.84 -5.03
CA TYR A 53 -9.70 3.51 -4.18
C TYR A 53 -9.32 3.37 -2.69
N SER A 54 -8.13 2.84 -2.41
CA SER A 54 -7.61 2.73 -1.05
C SER A 54 -7.37 4.11 -0.43
N PHE A 55 -6.99 5.10 -1.24
CA PHE A 55 -6.86 6.48 -0.77
C PHE A 55 -8.20 7.09 -0.35
N LEU A 56 -9.28 6.84 -1.10
CA LEU A 56 -10.62 7.26 -0.69
C LEU A 56 -11.02 6.63 0.66
N VAL A 57 -10.80 5.33 0.81
CA VAL A 57 -11.05 4.62 2.07
C VAL A 57 -10.19 5.19 3.21
N LEU A 58 -8.92 5.49 2.93
CA LEU A 58 -8.00 6.09 3.89
C LEU A 58 -8.50 7.46 4.37
N MET A 59 -9.00 8.32 3.47
CA MET A 59 -9.56 9.62 3.86
C MET A 59 -10.76 9.45 4.80
N VAL A 60 -11.68 8.54 4.50
CA VAL A 60 -12.81 8.22 5.38
C VAL A 60 -12.34 7.72 6.75
N ALA A 61 -11.33 6.84 6.77
CA ALA A 61 -10.75 6.34 8.01
C ALA A 61 -10.14 7.47 8.86
N PHE A 62 -9.47 8.45 8.23
CA PHE A 62 -8.94 9.62 8.93
C PHE A 62 -10.04 10.52 9.53
N VAL A 63 -11.17 10.70 8.82
CA VAL A 63 -12.32 11.46 9.35
C VAL A 63 -12.89 10.76 10.60
N ILE A 64 -13.09 9.44 10.52
CA ILE A 64 -13.57 8.65 11.67
C ILE A 64 -12.57 8.73 12.82
N LEU A 65 -11.27 8.59 12.54
CA LEU A 65 -10.23 8.66 13.54
C LEU A 65 -10.19 10.04 14.22
N TYR A 66 -10.34 11.13 13.46
CA TYR A 66 -10.42 12.47 14.01
C TYR A 66 -11.64 12.66 14.92
N ALA A 67 -12.80 12.11 14.55
CA ALA A 67 -14.03 12.22 15.34
C ALA A 67 -14.01 11.35 16.62
N ALA A 68 -13.40 10.15 16.55
CA ALA A 68 -13.45 9.16 17.63
C ALA A 68 -12.23 9.17 18.56
N SER A 69 -11.12 9.78 18.16
CA SER A 69 -9.85 9.67 18.88
C SER A 69 -9.56 10.87 19.76
N PRO A 70 -9.04 10.67 20.99
CA PRO A 70 -8.50 11.76 21.81
C PRO A 70 -7.10 12.22 21.36
N LEU A 71 -6.59 11.72 20.22
CA LEU A 71 -5.28 12.11 19.70
C LEU A 71 -5.22 13.61 19.40
N ARG A 72 -4.12 14.24 19.79
CA ARG A 72 -3.91 15.67 19.49
C ARG A 72 -3.88 15.89 17.98
N PHE A 73 -4.51 16.96 17.52
CA PHE A 73 -4.58 17.35 16.11
C PHE A 73 -3.22 17.30 15.39
N ARG A 74 -2.13 17.74 16.05
CA ARG A 74 -0.78 17.72 15.47
C ARG A 74 -0.31 16.30 15.08
N TYR A 75 -0.66 15.28 15.88
CA TYR A 75 -0.30 13.89 15.56
C TYR A 75 -1.12 13.34 14.39
N LEU A 76 -2.42 13.66 14.35
CA LEU A 76 -3.28 13.27 13.24
C LEU A 76 -2.86 13.92 11.92
N LEU A 77 -2.47 15.21 11.95
CA LEU A 77 -1.94 15.92 10.80
C LEU A 77 -0.64 15.28 10.29
N PHE A 78 0.27 14.93 11.20
CA PHE A 78 1.52 14.25 10.85
C PHE A 78 1.27 12.88 10.21
N LEU A 79 0.36 12.07 10.79
CA LEU A 79 -0.05 10.78 10.24
C LEU A 79 -0.67 10.92 8.84
N LEU A 80 -1.53 11.93 8.64
CA LEU A 80 -2.15 12.21 7.35
C LEU A 80 -1.09 12.55 6.30
N LEU A 81 -0.20 13.50 6.59
CA LEU A 81 0.87 13.90 5.68
C LEU A 81 1.78 12.71 5.31
N PHE A 82 2.21 11.94 6.31
CA PHE A 82 3.01 10.74 6.07
C PHE A 82 2.29 9.74 5.15
N SER A 83 0.99 9.52 5.37
CA SER A 83 0.19 8.60 4.57
C SER A 83 -0.04 9.10 3.15
N VAL A 84 -0.24 10.42 2.95
CA VAL A 84 -0.39 11.04 1.63
C VAL A 84 0.91 10.94 0.84
N ILE A 85 2.06 11.20 1.47
CA ILE A 85 3.37 11.04 0.83
C ILE A 85 3.58 9.58 0.40
N GLY A 86 3.30 8.63 1.31
CA GLY A 86 3.37 7.20 1.00
C GLY A 86 2.47 6.81 -0.18
N PHE A 87 1.24 7.31 -0.22
CA PHE A 87 0.31 7.11 -1.34
C PHE A 87 0.88 7.64 -2.66
N ILE A 88 1.42 8.86 -2.68
CA ILE A 88 1.99 9.46 -3.90
C ILE A 88 3.15 8.61 -4.41
N ILE A 89 4.07 8.21 -3.54
CA ILE A 89 5.20 7.35 -3.90
C ILE A 89 4.70 6.02 -4.48
N GLN A 90 3.73 5.38 -3.82
CA GLN A 90 3.18 4.10 -4.27
C GLN A 90 2.44 4.21 -5.61
N PHE A 91 1.69 5.29 -5.81
CA PHE A 91 0.97 5.55 -7.05
C PHE A 91 1.94 5.77 -8.21
N LEU A 92 2.94 6.64 -8.03
CA LEU A 92 3.95 6.93 -9.05
C LEU A 92 4.78 5.69 -9.40
N TYR A 93 5.17 4.89 -8.40
CA TYR A 93 5.88 3.63 -8.63
C TYR A 93 5.04 2.66 -9.46
N ASN A 94 3.77 2.44 -9.09
CA ASN A 94 2.88 1.56 -9.83
C ASN A 94 2.62 2.07 -11.26
N TYR A 95 2.48 3.38 -11.46
CA TYR A 95 2.32 3.98 -12.78
C TYR A 95 3.55 3.79 -13.65
N LYS A 96 4.75 4.06 -13.12
CA LYS A 96 6.02 3.86 -13.83
C LYS A 96 6.19 2.40 -14.24
N MET A 97 5.95 1.48 -13.32
CA MET A 97 6.08 0.05 -13.60
C MET A 97 5.03 -0.45 -14.59
N TRP A 98 3.79 0.06 -14.53
CA TRP A 98 2.76 -0.26 -15.52
C TRP A 98 3.17 0.19 -16.92
N LYS A 99 3.72 1.40 -17.07
CA LYS A 99 4.20 1.91 -18.36
C LYS A 99 5.39 1.09 -18.89
N GLN A 100 6.26 0.61 -18.00
CA GLN A 100 7.35 -0.30 -18.36
C GLN A 100 6.84 -1.65 -18.85
N GLU A 101 5.83 -2.24 -18.19
CA GLU A 101 5.19 -3.49 -18.65
C GLU A 101 4.60 -3.35 -20.06
N GLN A 102 4.05 -2.19 -20.42
CA GLN A 102 3.52 -1.95 -21.77
C GLN A 102 4.60 -1.79 -22.85
N ASN A 103 5.76 -1.22 -22.48
CA ASN A 103 6.86 -0.95 -23.41
C ASN A 103 7.80 -2.15 -23.60
N THR A 104 7.61 -3.23 -22.83
CA THR A 104 8.44 -4.43 -22.94
C THR A 104 7.71 -5.43 -23.84
N PRO A 105 8.28 -5.83 -24.99
CA PRO A 105 7.65 -6.84 -25.85
C PRO A 105 7.54 -8.18 -25.09
N PRO A 106 6.50 -8.99 -25.37
CA PRO A 106 6.41 -10.34 -24.80
C PRO A 106 7.65 -11.14 -25.24
N VAL A 107 8.34 -11.73 -24.26
CA VAL A 107 9.47 -12.66 -24.46
C VAL A 107 8.93 -14.02 -24.88
#